data_AF-A0AAD7REA6-F1
#
_entry.id   AF-A0AAD7REA6-F1
#
_cell.length_a   1.000
_cell.length_b   1.000
_cell.length_c   1.000
_cell.angle_alpha   90.00
_cell.angle_beta   90.00
_cell.angle_gamma   90.00
#
_symmetry.space_group_name_H-M   'P 1'
#
loop_
_entity.id
_entity.type
_entity.pdbx_description
1 polymer ?
#
loop_
_entity_poly.entity_id
_entity_poly.type
_entity_poly.pdbx_seq_one_letter_code
_entity_poly.pdbx_strand_id
1 'polypeptide(L)'
;MKECKIFFSPLSGLATFFSRSPKRAKLLDEICQRRLPRVAPTRWNLNSRLVCTVSDKREELKELFEHIVDHHDVFDQDIVHSADGYITHLASFKFCFLLSTFSSIFAHSDVLFRILQNREFDVQFCLNSVKDFCSTIEREREL
;
A
#
# COMPACT_ATOMS: atom_id res chain seq x y z
N MET A 1 14.10 -9.53 7.54
CA MET A 1 12.65 -9.82 7.78
C MET A 1 12.01 -8.83 8.77
N LYS A 2 12.77 -8.23 9.70
CA LYS A 2 12.29 -7.22 10.66
C LYS A 2 11.90 -5.91 9.97
N GLU A 3 12.66 -5.54 8.94
CA GLU A 3 12.53 -4.33 8.14
C GLU A 3 11.20 -4.33 7.36
N CYS A 4 10.86 -5.47 6.74
CA CYS A 4 9.57 -5.63 6.08
C CYS A 4 8.41 -5.53 7.07
N LYS A 5 8.53 -6.13 8.26
CA LYS A 5 7.49 -6.00 9.30
C LYS A 5 7.30 -4.55 9.73
N ILE A 6 8.40 -3.81 9.93
CA ILE A 6 8.37 -2.38 10.26
C ILE A 6 7.69 -1.57 9.14
N PHE A 7 7.97 -1.89 7.87
CA PHE A 7 7.37 -1.22 6.73
C PHE A 7 5.86 -1.51 6.57
N PHE A 8 5.44 -2.77 6.69
CA PHE A 8 4.03 -3.15 6.51
C PHE A 8 3.14 -2.79 7.71
N SER A 9 3.72 -2.52 8.87
CA SER A 9 2.99 -2.10 10.08
C SER A 9 2.16 -0.83 9.87
N PRO A 10 2.73 0.33 9.46
CA PRO A 10 1.95 1.54 9.20
C PRO A 10 0.93 1.36 8.07
N LEU A 11 1.23 0.58 7.01
CA LEU A 11 0.26 0.29 5.93
C LEU A 11 -0.99 -0.44 6.44
N SER A 12 -0.79 -1.45 7.30
CA SER A 12 -1.89 -2.17 7.94
C SER A 12 -2.62 -1.28 8.95
N GLY A 13 -1.86 -0.41 9.63
CA GLY A 13 -2.36 0.64 10.50
C GLY A 13 -3.32 1.59 9.78
N LEU A 14 -2.98 2.06 8.57
CA LEU A 14 -3.83 2.91 7.75
C LEU A 14 -5.18 2.24 7.45
N ALA A 15 -5.16 1.00 6.96
CA ALA A 15 -6.40 0.25 6.68
C ALA A 15 -7.28 0.11 7.94
N THR A 16 -6.66 -0.10 9.10
CA THR A 16 -7.36 -0.21 10.40
C THR A 16 -7.89 1.15 10.87
N PHE A 17 -7.11 2.22 10.66
CA PHE A 17 -7.47 3.59 11.02
C PHE A 17 -8.77 3.98 10.32
N PHE A 18 -8.86 3.82 8.99
CA PHE A 18 -10.07 4.23 8.27
C PHE A 18 -11.27 3.30 8.49
N SER A 19 -11.05 1.99 8.66
CA SER A 19 -12.16 1.03 8.84
C SER A 19 -12.88 1.15 10.19
N ARG A 20 -12.24 1.75 11.21
CA ARG A 20 -12.79 1.90 12.57
C ARG A 20 -13.73 3.10 12.74
N SER A 21 -13.89 3.98 11.76
CA SER A 21 -14.81 5.12 11.87
C SER A 21 -15.44 5.48 10.53
N PRO A 22 -16.78 5.50 10.42
CA PRO A 22 -17.47 5.98 9.23
C PRO A 22 -17.11 7.44 8.88
N LYS A 23 -16.89 8.30 9.88
CA LYS A 23 -16.46 9.70 9.68
C LYS A 23 -15.12 9.75 8.94
N ARG A 24 -14.14 8.94 9.37
CA ARG A 24 -12.82 8.87 8.73
C ARG A 24 -12.86 8.24 7.34
N ALA A 25 -13.67 7.19 7.17
CA ALA A 25 -13.87 6.59 5.84
C ALA A 25 -14.49 7.58 4.85
N LYS A 26 -15.44 8.41 5.30
CA LYS A 26 -16.04 9.48 4.49
C LYS A 26 -15.03 10.56 4.13
N LEU A 27 -14.21 11.01 5.08
CA LEU A 27 -13.13 11.96 4.82
C LEU A 27 -12.11 11.42 3.79
N LEU A 28 -11.76 10.14 3.89
CA LEU A 28 -10.92 9.46 2.90
C LEU A 28 -11.55 9.48 1.50
N ASP A 29 -12.87 9.24 1.40
CA ASP A 29 -13.58 9.30 0.12
C ASP A 29 -13.59 10.71 -0.47
N GLU A 30 -13.76 11.73 0.37
CA GLU A 30 -13.84 13.14 -0.03
C GLU A 30 -12.50 13.66 -0.56
N ILE A 31 -11.38 13.31 0.08
CA ILE A 31 -10.05 13.83 -0.28
C ILE A 31 -9.36 12.93 -1.31
N CYS A 32 -9.37 11.60 -1.14
CA CYS A 32 -8.60 10.70 -2.00
C CYS A 32 -9.38 10.18 -3.22
N GLN A 33 -10.70 10.43 -3.31
CA GLN A 33 -11.63 9.99 -4.37
C GLN A 33 -11.71 8.47 -4.61
N ARG A 34 -10.92 7.65 -3.90
CA ARG A 34 -10.90 6.19 -3.96
C ARG A 34 -10.68 5.60 -2.55
N ARG A 35 -11.46 4.58 -2.20
CA ARG A 35 -11.33 3.84 -0.94
C ARG A 35 -10.06 3.01 -0.91
N LEU A 36 -9.41 2.99 0.26
CA LEU A 36 -8.42 1.97 0.55
C LEU A 36 -9.06 0.57 0.44
N PRO A 37 -8.32 -0.42 -0.09
CA PRO A 37 -8.73 -1.80 -0.18
C PRO A 37 -9.35 -2.34 1.12
N ARG A 38 -10.58 -2.86 1.05
CA ARG A 38 -11.08 -3.78 2.09
C ARG A 38 -10.28 -5.08 2.03
N VAL A 39 -10.01 -5.66 3.21
CA VAL A 39 -9.26 -6.92 3.40
C VAL A 39 -9.69 -7.98 2.37
N ALA A 40 -8.76 -8.39 1.49
CA ALA A 40 -9.00 -9.37 0.43
C ALA A 40 -8.82 -10.82 0.95
N PRO A 41 -9.37 -11.85 0.25
CA PRO A 41 -9.34 -13.24 0.71
C PRO A 41 -7.93 -13.83 0.85
N THR A 42 -6.95 -13.32 0.10
CA THR A 42 -5.55 -13.73 0.17
C THR A 42 -4.66 -12.58 0.68
N ARG A 43 -3.78 -12.89 1.63
CA ARG A 43 -2.86 -11.91 2.26
C ARG A 43 -1.94 -11.22 1.24
N TRP A 44 -1.52 -11.93 0.19
CA TRP A 44 -0.72 -11.39 -0.90
C TRP A 44 -1.43 -10.22 -1.60
N ASN A 45 -2.65 -10.45 -2.09
CA ASN A 45 -3.44 -9.44 -2.77
C ASN A 45 -3.82 -8.27 -1.87
N LEU A 46 -3.93 -8.49 -0.56
CA LEU A 46 -4.13 -7.39 0.38
C LEU A 46 -2.89 -6.49 0.48
N ASN A 47 -1.71 -7.07 0.69
CA ASN A 47 -0.47 -6.32 0.81
C ASN A 47 -0.12 -5.60 -0.48
N SER A 48 -0.24 -6.27 -1.63
CA SER A 48 -0.06 -5.63 -2.95
C SER A 48 -1.00 -4.44 -3.11
N ARG A 49 -2.31 -4.65 -2.94
CA ARG A 49 -3.29 -3.57 -3.11
C ARG A 49 -3.05 -2.42 -2.14
N LEU A 50 -2.69 -2.69 -0.88
CA LEU A 50 -2.38 -1.63 0.09
C LEU A 50 -1.15 -0.82 -0.33
N VAL A 51 -0.06 -1.50 -0.70
CA VAL A 51 1.17 -0.85 -1.16
C VAL A 51 0.89 0.00 -2.39
N CYS A 52 0.28 -0.57 -3.43
CA CYS A 52 -0.01 0.17 -4.66
C CYS A 52 -0.97 1.33 -4.40
N THR A 53 -2.02 1.16 -3.60
CA THR A 53 -2.96 2.25 -3.30
C THR A 53 -2.29 3.37 -2.52
N VAL A 54 -1.48 3.06 -1.50
CA VAL A 54 -0.78 4.08 -0.71
C VAL A 54 0.32 4.75 -1.54
N SER A 55 0.97 4.02 -2.46
CA SER A 55 1.92 4.60 -3.41
C SER A 55 1.24 5.60 -4.35
N ASP A 56 0.11 5.21 -4.94
CA ASP A 56 -0.66 6.05 -5.87
C ASP A 56 -1.30 7.26 -5.20
N LYS A 57 -1.66 7.15 -3.92
CA LYS A 57 -2.42 8.15 -3.16
C LYS A 57 -1.64 8.81 -2.03
N ARG A 58 -0.30 8.78 -2.10
CA ARG A 58 0.55 9.22 -0.99
C ARG A 58 0.32 10.69 -0.64
N GLU A 59 0.25 11.56 -1.65
CA GLU A 59 0.09 13.00 -1.44
C GLU A 59 -1.31 13.33 -0.92
N GLU A 60 -2.37 12.74 -1.49
CA GLU A 60 -3.73 12.95 -0.99
C GLU A 60 -3.92 12.41 0.44
N LEU A 61 -3.26 11.29 0.79
CA LEU A 61 -3.24 10.79 2.16
C LEU A 61 -2.52 11.76 3.11
N LYS A 62 -1.44 12.39 2.67
CA LYS A 62 -0.70 13.38 3.46
C LYS A 62 -1.57 14.61 3.70
N GLU A 63 -2.20 15.15 2.65
CA GLU A 63 -3.16 16.27 2.75
C GLU A 63 -4.31 15.95 3.71
N LEU A 64 -4.85 14.73 3.64
CA LEU A 64 -5.89 14.28 4.56
C LEU A 64 -5.43 14.30 6.02
N PHE A 65 -4.21 13.81 6.31
CA PHE A 65 -3.71 13.81 7.68
C PHE A 65 -3.37 15.21 8.17
N GLU A 66 -2.83 16.07 7.31
CA GLU A 66 -2.60 17.48 7.61
C GLU A 66 -3.92 18.17 7.96
N HIS A 67 -4.99 17.92 7.19
CA HIS A 67 -6.33 18.42 7.51
C HIS A 67 -6.83 17.97 8.89
N ILE A 68 -6.59 16.70 9.28
CA ILE A 68 -6.96 16.20 10.62
C ILE A 68 -6.17 16.92 11.72
N VAL A 69 -4.88 17.18 11.50
CA VAL A 69 -4.01 17.87 12.45
C VAL A 69 -4.40 19.34 12.59
N ASP A 70 -4.69 20.02 11.48
CA ASP A 70 -5.09 21.44 11.49
C ASP A 70 -6.43 21.66 12.22
N HIS A 71 -7.35 20.69 12.12
CA HIS A 71 -8.67 20.72 12.76
C HIS A 71 -8.70 19.91 14.07
N HIS A 72 -7.61 19.97 14.85
CA HIS A 72 -7.44 19.21 16.09
C HIS A 72 -8.54 19.43 17.14
N ASP A 73 -9.29 20.52 17.09
CA ASP A 73 -10.43 20.81 17.96
C ASP A 73 -11.67 19.94 17.65
N VAL A 74 -11.74 19.38 16.44
CA VAL A 74 -12.87 18.57 15.93
C VAL A 74 -12.62 17.05 16.05
N PHE A 75 -11.37 16.65 16.32
CA PHE A 75 -10.94 15.25 16.40
C PHE A 75 -10.40 14.90 17.78
N ASP A 76 -10.59 13.64 18.18
CA ASP A 76 -10.03 13.14 19.43
C ASP A 76 -8.50 13.22 19.40
N GLN A 77 -7.90 13.53 20.55
CA GLN A 77 -6.46 13.72 20.68
C GLN A 77 -5.66 12.53 20.12
N ASP A 78 -6.07 11.29 20.38
CA ASP A 78 -5.40 10.08 19.85
C ASP A 78 -5.42 10.00 18.31
N ILE A 79 -6.48 10.52 17.68
CA ILE A 79 -6.63 10.55 16.23
C ILE A 79 -5.68 11.58 15.62
N VAL A 80 -5.58 12.75 16.25
CA VAL A 80 -4.64 13.82 15.85
C VAL A 80 -3.20 13.32 15.95
N HIS A 81 -2.82 12.70 17.07
CA HIS A 81 -1.47 12.13 17.24
C HIS A 81 -1.18 11.01 16.22
N SER A 82 -2.17 10.17 15.92
CA SER A 82 -2.02 9.15 14.89
C SER A 82 -1.82 9.76 13.50
N ALA A 83 -2.56 10.82 13.17
CA ALA A 83 -2.44 11.53 11.90
C ALA A 83 -1.06 12.15 11.72
N ASP A 84 -0.54 12.84 12.74
CA ASP A 84 0.82 13.40 12.75
C ASP A 84 1.91 12.31 12.54
N GLY A 85 1.74 11.17 13.21
CA GLY A 85 2.61 10.00 12.98
C GLY A 85 2.57 9.49 11.54
N TYR A 86 1.39 9.45 10.90
CA TYR A 86 1.28 9.05 9.49
C TYR A 86 1.91 10.07 8.54
N ILE A 87 1.80 11.38 8.79
CA ILE A 87 2.50 12.42 8.00
C ILE A 87 4.01 12.15 8.03
N THR A 88 4.56 11.91 9.22
CA THR A 88 5.99 11.59 9.40
C THR A 88 6.41 10.33 8.64
N HIS A 89 5.58 9.28 8.68
CA HIS A 89 5.85 8.05 7.92
C HIS A 89 5.80 8.28 6.41
N LEU A 90 4.77 8.98 5.90
CA LEU A 90 4.60 9.24 4.48
C LEU A 90 5.66 10.20 3.91
N ALA A 91 6.32 11.00 4.76
CA ALA A 91 7.44 11.85 4.37
C ALA A 91 8.81 11.18 4.55
N SER A 92 8.90 10.05 5.25
CA SER A 92 10.17 9.39 5.57
C SER A 92 10.80 8.80 4.31
N PHE A 93 12.04 9.19 4.02
CA PHE A 93 12.81 8.64 2.89
C PHE A 93 12.81 7.11 2.85
N LYS A 94 13.07 6.47 4.01
CA LYS A 94 13.11 5.01 4.10
C LYS A 94 11.76 4.38 3.77
N PHE A 95 10.67 4.99 4.23
CA PHE A 95 9.33 4.51 3.95
C PHE A 95 8.99 4.68 2.47
N CYS A 96 9.24 5.86 1.90
CA CYS A 96 9.01 6.15 0.48
C CYS A 96 9.83 5.25 -0.44
N PHE A 97 11.11 5.03 -0.13
CA PHE A 97 11.97 4.11 -0.87
C PHE A 97 11.35 2.71 -0.89
N LEU A 98 11.03 2.15 0.28
CA LEU A 98 10.43 0.81 0.38
C LEU A 98 9.05 0.76 -0.29
N LEU A 99 8.24 1.81 -0.18
CA LEU A 99 6.93 1.90 -0.82
C LEU A 99 7.06 1.79 -2.34
N SER A 100 7.95 2.58 -2.94
CA SER A 100 8.23 2.53 -4.38
C SER A 100 8.78 1.16 -4.80
N THR A 101 9.75 0.60 -4.05
CA THR A 101 10.32 -0.71 -4.35
C THR A 101 9.26 -1.82 -4.33
N PHE A 102 8.45 -1.89 -3.26
CA PHE A 102 7.41 -2.91 -3.17
C PHE A 102 6.30 -2.68 -4.20
N SER A 103 5.95 -1.43 -4.52
CA SER A 103 4.96 -1.13 -5.56
C SER A 103 5.42 -1.64 -6.93
N SER A 104 6.69 -1.44 -7.29
CA SER A 104 7.27 -1.98 -8.53
C SER A 104 7.26 -3.52 -8.54
N ILE A 105 7.73 -4.16 -7.46
CA ILE A 105 7.71 -5.62 -7.34
C ILE A 105 6.29 -6.17 -7.48
N PHE A 106 5.30 -5.53 -6.85
CA PHE A 106 3.91 -5.94 -6.92
C PHE A 106 3.28 -5.73 -8.29
N ALA A 107 3.68 -4.69 -9.04
CA ALA A 107 3.22 -4.50 -10.41
C ALA A 107 3.56 -5.70 -11.31
N HIS A 108 4.75 -6.29 -11.15
CA HIS A 108 5.16 -7.47 -11.92
C HIS A 108 4.60 -8.77 -11.36
N SER A 109 4.65 -8.94 -10.04
CA SER A 109 4.23 -10.20 -9.40
C SER A 109 2.72 -10.42 -9.41
N ASP A 110 1.91 -9.36 -9.43
CA ASP A 110 0.45 -9.49 -9.59
C ASP A 110 0.07 -9.94 -11.01
N VAL A 111 0.85 -9.55 -12.04
CA VAL A 111 0.66 -10.04 -13.41
C VAL A 111 0.99 -11.53 -13.47
N LEU A 112 2.15 -11.92 -12.90
CA LEU A 112 2.53 -13.33 -12.81
C LEU A 112 1.49 -14.15 -12.05
N PHE A 113 0.97 -13.63 -10.94
CA PHE A 113 -0.07 -14.31 -10.16
C PHE A 113 -1.34 -14.56 -11.00
N ARG A 114 -1.80 -13.55 -11.77
CA ARG A 114 -2.97 -13.72 -12.66
C ARG A 114 -2.72 -14.77 -13.75
N ILE A 115 -1.52 -14.78 -14.32
CA ILE A 115 -1.11 -15.79 -15.29
C ILE A 115 -1.20 -17.19 -14.66
N LEU A 116 -0.57 -17.39 -13.51
CA LEU A 116 -0.49 -18.69 -12.85
C LEU A 116 -1.84 -19.18 -12.29
N GLN A 117 -2.79 -18.26 -12.03
CA GLN A 117 -4.14 -18.64 -11.61
C GLN A 117 -5.03 -19.13 -12.75
N ASN A 118 -4.72 -18.79 -13.99
CA ASN A 118 -5.49 -19.24 -15.13
C ASN A 118 -5.18 -20.71 -15.42
N ARG A 119 -6.22 -21.55 -15.49
CA ARG A 119 -6.09 -23.01 -15.56
C ARG A 119 -5.78 -23.55 -16.95
N GLU A 120 -5.70 -22.68 -17.96
CA GLU A 120 -5.60 -23.06 -19.38
C GLU A 120 -4.15 -23.13 -19.91
N PHE A 121 -3.15 -22.87 -19.07
CA PHE A 121 -1.76 -22.75 -19.54
C PHE A 121 -0.92 -24.02 -19.39
N ASP A 122 -0.06 -24.25 -20.38
CA ASP A 122 0.99 -25.26 -20.34
C ASP A 122 2.04 -24.91 -19.26
N VAL A 123 2.54 -25.93 -18.56
CA VAL A 123 3.60 -25.84 -17.55
C VAL A 123 4.81 -25.09 -18.10
N GLN A 124 5.15 -25.28 -19.37
CA GLN A 124 6.28 -24.60 -20.00
C GLN A 124 6.08 -23.07 -20.07
N PHE A 125 4.85 -22.62 -20.35
CA PHE A 125 4.51 -21.20 -20.36
C PHE A 125 4.60 -20.59 -18.95
N CYS A 126 4.13 -21.32 -17.94
CA CYS A 126 4.24 -20.91 -16.54
C CYS A 126 5.71 -20.76 -16.12
N LEU A 127 6.58 -21.71 -16.49
CA LEU A 127 8.02 -21.65 -16.19
C LEU A 127 8.69 -20.44 -16.87
N ASN A 128 8.35 -20.16 -18.12
CA ASN A 128 8.88 -18.99 -18.82
C ASN A 128 8.42 -17.68 -18.16
N SER A 129 7.14 -17.59 -17.77
CA SER A 129 6.59 -16.41 -17.08
C SER A 129 7.30 -16.14 -15.73
N VAL A 130 7.65 -17.19 -14.99
CA VAL A 130 8.43 -17.07 -13.75
C VAL A 130 9.85 -16.57 -14.03
N LYS A 131 10.50 -17.07 -15.09
CA LYS A 131 11.84 -16.60 -15.49
C LYS A 131 11.82 -15.13 -15.88
N ASP A 132 10.85 -14.72 -16.70
CA ASP A 132 10.70 -13.33 -17.14
C ASP A 132 10.47 -12.39 -15.95
N PHE A 133 9.68 -12.82 -14.96
CA PHE A 133 9.52 -12.10 -13.70
C PHE A 133 10.86 -11.94 -12.97
N CYS A 134 11.62 -13.03 -12.75
CA CYS A 134 12.91 -12.97 -12.06
C CYS A 134 13.89 -12.03 -12.78
N SER A 135 14.04 -12.15 -14.09
CA SER A 135 14.92 -11.28 -14.89
C SER A 135 14.47 -9.81 -14.85
N THR A 136 13.17 -9.55 -14.78
CA THR A 136 12.66 -8.17 -14.63
C THR A 136 13.05 -7.57 -13.28
N ILE A 137 12.88 -8.32 -12.19
CA ILE A 137 13.24 -7.87 -10.84
C ILE A 137 14.76 -7.70 -10.70
N GLU A 138 15.56 -8.54 -11.33
CA GLU A 138 17.03 -8.40 -11.32
C GLU A 138 17.48 -7.09 -11.96
N ARG A 139 16.87 -6.67 -13.08
CA ARG A 139 17.17 -5.38 -13.72
C ARG A 139 16.75 -4.19 -12.87
N GLU A 140 15.59 -4.27 -12.21
CA GLU A 140 15.10 -3.21 -11.29
C GLU A 140 16.04 -3.00 -10.10
N ARG A 141 16.82 -4.01 -9.71
CA ARG A 141 17.83 -3.90 -8.64
C ARG A 141 19.06 -3.09 -9.05
N GLU A 142 19.36 -3.00 -10.34
CA GLU A 142 20.57 -2.39 -10.88
C GLU A 142 20.40 -0.90 -11.24
N LEU A 143 19.17 -0.39 -11.18
CA LEU A 143 18.79 1.01 -11.38
C LEU A 143 18.86 1.80 -10.05
#